data_AF-A0A8T5W234-F1
#
_entry.id   AF-A0A8T5W234-F1
#
_cell.length_a   1.000
_cell.length_b   1.000
_cell.length_c   1.000
_cell.angle_alpha   90.00
_cell.angle_beta   90.00
_cell.angle_gamma   90.00
#
_symmetry.space_group_name_H-M   'P 1'
#
loop_
_entity.id
_entity.type
_entity.pdbx_description
1 polymer ?
#
loop_
_entity_poly.entity_id
_entity_poly.type
_entity_poly.pdbx_seq_one_letter_code
_entity_poly.pdbx_strand_id
1 'polypeptide(L)'
;MKIFSFWPRKWFRFNIRGDNRGTTLVEVMIALLIIALVILGGGMFFFYGRLNIVRESHRRAALLVASQRLEALKAADYKNIAHNPLSYQLYYITHSSDWDLKSSETKETVTVDNLSDAQMLTEAQYIDDDGMNDSYDYLKITIVVEWSDPAPNRVSLTSLVGPP
;
A
#
# COMPACT_ATOMS: atom_id res chain seq x y z
N MET A 1 -26.26 -16.97 -3.08
CA MET A 1 -26.52 -15.52 -2.91
C MET A 1 -26.78 -14.93 -4.29
N LYS A 2 -28.03 -14.59 -4.62
CA LYS A 2 -28.48 -14.14 -5.96
C LYS A 2 -28.81 -12.65 -5.89
N ILE A 3 -27.95 -11.78 -6.42
CA ILE A 3 -28.26 -10.34 -6.57
C ILE A 3 -27.79 -9.91 -7.96
N PHE A 4 -28.64 -10.09 -8.96
CA PHE A 4 -28.60 -9.37 -10.24
C PHE A 4 -29.95 -9.58 -10.94
N SER A 5 -30.85 -8.60 -10.86
CA SER A 5 -31.83 -8.33 -11.92
C SER A 5 -32.72 -7.14 -11.55
N PHE A 6 -32.23 -5.92 -11.76
CA PHE A 6 -33.12 -4.77 -11.84
C PHE A 6 -32.64 -3.81 -12.93
N TRP A 7 -32.78 -4.25 -14.17
CA TRP A 7 -32.72 -3.34 -15.32
C TRP A 7 -34.05 -3.43 -16.08
N PRO A 8 -34.76 -2.31 -16.28
CA PRO A 8 -36.01 -2.30 -17.02
C PRO A 8 -35.74 -2.55 -18.51
N ARG A 9 -36.16 -3.72 -19.01
CA ARG A 9 -36.01 -4.23 -20.38
C ARG A 9 -36.69 -3.40 -21.51
N LYS A 10 -37.17 -2.18 -21.25
CA LYS A 10 -38.08 -1.47 -22.19
C LYS A 10 -37.53 -0.21 -22.85
N TRP A 11 -36.31 0.24 -22.58
CA TRP A 11 -35.87 1.59 -22.99
C TRP A 11 -35.11 1.73 -24.31
N PHE A 12 -34.79 0.64 -25.02
CA PHE A 12 -34.19 0.74 -26.36
C PHE A 12 -34.97 -0.11 -27.37
N ARG A 13 -36.17 0.35 -27.74
CA ARG A 13 -36.79 -0.04 -29.01
C ARG A 13 -36.43 1.01 -30.04
N PHE A 14 -35.25 0.89 -30.65
CA PHE A 14 -35.00 1.53 -31.94
C PHE A 14 -35.95 0.88 -32.95
N ASN A 15 -37.07 1.55 -33.21
CA ASN A 15 -38.04 1.13 -34.21
C ASN A 15 -37.46 1.50 -35.58
N ILE A 16 -36.55 0.66 -36.09
CA ILE A 16 -36.02 0.77 -37.45
C ILE A 16 -37.13 0.28 -38.39
N ARG A 17 -38.12 1.13 -38.64
CA ARG A 17 -39.07 0.91 -39.75
C ARG A 17 -38.29 1.13 -41.03
N GLY A 18 -37.99 0.02 -41.72
CA GLY A 18 -37.37 0.00 -43.04
C GLY A 18 -38.30 0.63 -44.08
N ASP A 19 -38.23 1.95 -44.21
CA ASP A 19 -38.37 2.60 -45.50
C ASP A 19 -37.07 2.30 -46.28
N ASN A 20 -37.14 1.96 -47.57
CA ASN A 20 -35.99 1.69 -48.45
C ASN A 20 -35.11 2.95 -48.73
N ARG A 21 -34.96 3.83 -47.73
CA ARG A 21 -34.07 4.98 -47.75
C ARG A 21 -32.73 4.46 -47.26
N GLY A 22 -31.73 4.42 -48.15
CA GLY A 22 -30.38 3.99 -47.81
C GLY A 22 -29.86 4.71 -46.57
N THR A 23 -29.08 4.01 -45.75
CA THR A 23 -28.39 4.59 -44.59
C THR A 23 -27.73 5.90 -44.98
N THR A 24 -28.14 7.00 -44.34
CA THR A 24 -27.58 8.30 -44.69
C THR A 24 -26.12 8.33 -44.27
N LEU A 25 -25.25 8.94 -45.09
CA LEU A 25 -23.82 9.06 -44.79
C LEU A 25 -23.58 9.70 -43.41
N VAL A 26 -24.46 10.64 -43.02
CA VAL A 26 -24.44 11.31 -41.72
C VAL A 26 -24.64 10.32 -40.57
N GLU A 27 -25.55 9.36 -40.69
CA GLU A 27 -25.81 8.37 -39.65
C GLU A 27 -24.59 7.48 -39.38
N VAL A 28 -23.90 7.06 -40.45
CA VAL A 28 -22.66 6.28 -40.35
C VAL A 28 -21.56 7.10 -39.67
N MET A 29 -21.42 8.39 -40.00
CA MET A 29 -20.46 9.28 -39.34
C MET A 29 -20.72 9.43 -37.85
N ILE A 30 -21.99 9.59 -37.46
CA ILE A 30 -22.37 9.68 -36.04
C ILE A 30 -22.09 8.37 -35.31
N ALA A 31 -22.43 7.22 -35.92
CA ALA A 31 -22.16 5.91 -35.33
C ALA A 31 -20.65 5.69 -35.11
N LEU A 32 -19.82 6.01 -36.11
CA LEU A 32 -18.36 5.92 -35.99
C LEU A 32 -17.81 6.84 -34.90
N LEU A 33 -18.35 8.05 -34.77
CA LEU A 33 -17.96 8.99 -33.72
C LEU A 33 -18.28 8.45 -32.32
N ILE A 34 -19.48 7.88 -32.12
CA ILE A 34 -19.88 7.28 -30.85
C ILE A 34 -18.96 6.09 -30.52
N ILE A 35 -18.71 5.21 -31.50
CA ILE A 35 -17.81 4.06 -31.32
C ILE A 35 -16.40 4.52 -30.95
N ALA A 36 -15.86 5.54 -31.62
CA ALA A 36 -14.55 6.10 -31.31
C ALA A 36 -14.47 6.63 -29.87
N LEU A 37 -15.50 7.37 -29.41
CA LEU A 37 -15.57 7.86 -28.03
C LEU A 37 -15.61 6.73 -27.00
N VAL A 38 -16.38 5.67 -27.27
CA VAL A 38 -16.47 4.50 -26.37
C VAL A 38 -15.14 3.75 -26.30
N ILE A 39 -14.45 3.57 -27.42
CA ILE A 39 -13.15 2.89 -27.44
C ILE A 39 -12.10 3.72 -26.67
N LEU A 40 -12.04 5.03 -26.91
CA LEU A 40 -11.10 5.91 -26.22
C LEU A 40 -11.39 6.00 -24.72
N GLY A 41 -12.65 6.23 -24.34
CA GLY A 41 -13.07 6.31 -22.94
C GLY A 41 -12.88 4.99 -22.20
N GLY A 42 -13.27 3.88 -22.83
CA GLY A 42 -13.07 2.53 -22.29
C GLY A 42 -11.59 2.21 -22.09
N GLY A 43 -10.76 2.49 -23.09
CA GLY A 43 -9.31 2.28 -23.02
C GLY A 43 -8.65 3.05 -21.87
N MET A 44 -8.99 4.34 -21.71
CA MET A 44 -8.49 5.15 -20.60
C MET A 44 -8.93 4.59 -19.24
N PHE A 45 -10.21 4.22 -19.10
CA PHE A 45 -10.74 3.65 -17.86
C PHE A 45 -9.99 2.40 -17.40
N PHE A 46 -9.72 1.45 -18.32
CA PHE A 46 -8.96 0.24 -18.00
C PHE A 46 -7.50 0.55 -17.62
N PHE A 47 -6.87 1.50 -18.32
CA PHE A 47 -5.48 1.88 -18.03
C PHE A 47 -5.34 2.47 -16.63
N TYR A 48 -6.18 3.45 -16.27
CA TYR A 48 -6.17 4.04 -14.93
C TYR A 48 -6.56 3.03 -13.84
N GLY A 49 -7.53 2.16 -14.12
CA GLY A 49 -7.91 1.09 -13.20
C GLY A 49 -6.73 0.17 -12.85
N ARG A 50 -5.95 -0.23 -13.86
CA ARG A 50 -4.79 -1.11 -13.66
C ARG A 50 -3.71 -0.46 -12.79
N LEU A 51 -3.41 0.83 -13.00
CA LEU A 51 -2.40 1.55 -12.21
C LEU A 51 -2.74 1.58 -10.72
N ASN A 52 -4.03 1.78 -10.38
CA ASN A 52 -4.48 1.81 -8.99
C ASN A 52 -4.41 0.41 -8.33
N ILE A 53 -4.73 -0.65 -9.09
CA ILE A 53 -4.64 -2.03 -8.59
C ILE A 53 -3.18 -2.39 -8.26
N VAL A 54 -2.23 -2.02 -9.12
CA VAL A 54 -0.79 -2.29 -8.90
C VAL A 54 -0.28 -1.54 -7.66
N ARG A 55 -0.61 -0.25 -7.52
CA ARG A 55 -0.25 0.55 -6.32
C ARG A 55 -0.76 -0.08 -5.02
N GLU A 56 -2.01 -0.53 -5.04
CA GLU A 56 -2.65 -1.14 -3.89
C GLU A 56 -2.05 -2.53 -3.58
N SER A 57 -1.64 -3.29 -4.62
CA SER A 57 -0.89 -4.55 -4.45
C SER A 57 0.40 -4.33 -3.67
N HIS A 58 1.24 -3.39 -4.12
CA HIS A 58 2.50 -3.06 -3.45
C HIS A 58 2.28 -2.58 -2.01
N ARG A 59 1.27 -1.73 -1.79
CA ARG A 59 0.92 -1.24 -0.44
C ARG A 59 0.58 -2.39 0.51
N ARG A 60 -0.21 -3.38 0.07
CA ARG A 60 -0.58 -4.55 0.89
C ARG A 60 0.62 -5.43 1.17
N ALA A 61 1.47 -5.67 0.18
CA ALA A 61 2.70 -6.43 0.37
C ALA A 61 3.65 -5.72 1.35
N ALA A 62 3.82 -4.39 1.23
CA ALA A 62 4.65 -3.60 2.13
C ALA A 62 4.13 -3.65 3.58
N LEU A 63 2.81 -3.55 3.77
CA LEU A 63 2.19 -3.71 5.09
C LEU A 63 2.39 -5.11 5.67
N LEU A 64 2.31 -6.15 4.84
CA LEU A 64 2.55 -7.52 5.29
C LEU A 64 4.00 -7.71 5.73
N VAL A 65 4.96 -7.21 4.96
CA VAL A 65 6.39 -7.22 5.31
C VAL A 65 6.63 -6.44 6.61
N ALA A 66 6.09 -5.23 6.72
CA ALA A 66 6.21 -4.42 7.93
C ALA A 66 5.57 -5.11 9.15
N SER A 67 4.43 -5.77 8.97
CA SER A 67 3.75 -6.53 10.02
C SER A 67 4.57 -7.74 10.45
N GLN A 68 5.14 -8.50 9.51
CA GLN A 68 6.02 -9.62 9.82
C GLN A 68 7.24 -9.17 10.62
N ARG A 69 7.84 -8.04 10.22
CA ARG A 69 8.96 -7.42 10.93
C ARG A 69 8.58 -7.01 12.34
N LEU A 70 7.40 -6.42 12.50
CA LEU A 70 6.90 -5.99 13.80
C LEU A 70 6.66 -7.17 14.74
N GLU A 71 6.02 -8.23 14.23
CA GLU A 71 5.76 -9.44 15.02
C GLU A 71 7.07 -10.16 15.38
N ALA A 72 8.07 -10.17 14.49
CA ALA A 72 9.39 -10.69 14.80
C ALA A 72 10.08 -9.89 15.93
N LEU A 73 9.94 -8.56 15.94
CA LEU A 73 10.46 -7.71 17.02
C LEU A 73 9.72 -7.91 18.34
N LYS A 74 8.40 -8.10 18.30
CA LYS A 74 7.60 -8.40 19.49
C LYS A 74 7.92 -9.77 20.10
N ALA A 75 8.26 -10.74 19.24
CA ALA A 75 8.65 -12.08 19.67
C ALA A 75 10.11 -12.15 20.16
N ALA A 76 10.93 -11.14 19.85
CA ALA A 76 12.30 -11.07 20.34
C ALA A 76 12.33 -10.69 21.82
N ASP A 77 13.32 -11.22 22.55
CA ASP A 77 13.50 -10.86 23.95
C ASP A 77 13.76 -9.35 24.07
N TYR A 78 13.05 -8.70 25.01
CA TYR A 78 13.18 -7.26 25.25
C TYR A 78 14.64 -6.83 25.45
N LYS A 79 15.45 -7.68 26.10
CA LYS A 79 16.88 -7.42 26.35
C LYS A 79 17.74 -7.35 25.08
N ASN A 80 17.33 -7.99 24.00
CA ASN A 80 18.07 -8.01 22.73
C ASN A 80 17.72 -6.80 21.85
N ILE A 81 16.50 -6.28 22.00
CA ILE A 81 16.03 -5.09 21.27
C ILE A 81 16.23 -3.80 22.06
N ALA A 82 16.44 -3.88 23.38
CA ALA A 82 16.68 -2.74 24.24
C ALA A 82 18.15 -2.29 24.16
N HIS A 83 18.35 -0.99 23.92
CA HIS A 83 19.66 -0.35 23.99
C HIS A 83 20.11 -0.13 25.44
N ASN A 84 21.39 -0.38 25.73
CA ASN A 84 22.03 -0.04 27.00
C ASN A 84 23.28 0.81 26.72
N PRO A 85 23.37 2.05 27.23
CA PRO A 85 22.48 2.71 28.19
C PRO A 85 21.13 3.10 27.60
N LEU A 86 20.09 3.02 28.42
CA LEU A 86 18.75 3.46 28.05
C LEU A 86 18.79 4.98 27.77
N SER A 87 18.23 5.41 26.64
CA SER A 87 18.28 6.80 26.18
C SER A 87 17.03 7.14 25.38
N TYR A 88 16.47 8.35 25.55
CA TYR A 88 15.36 8.85 24.73
C TYR A 88 15.72 9.15 23.26
N GLN A 89 16.98 8.93 22.88
CA GLN A 89 17.44 9.09 21.50
C GLN A 89 16.82 8.04 20.58
N LEU A 90 16.56 8.45 19.35
CA LEU A 90 16.13 7.56 18.28
C LEU A 90 17.28 6.62 17.92
N TYR A 91 16.98 5.33 17.82
CA TYR A 91 17.90 4.33 17.29
C TYR A 91 17.23 3.52 16.20
N TYR A 92 18.06 2.84 15.41
CA TYR A 92 17.65 2.08 14.25
C TYR A 92 18.00 0.62 14.44
N ILE A 93 17.08 -0.27 14.08
CA ILE A 93 17.25 -1.71 14.26
C ILE A 93 17.42 -2.38 12.90
N THR A 94 18.47 -3.20 12.76
CA THR A 94 18.69 -4.04 11.58
C THR A 94 18.63 -5.53 11.91
N HIS A 95 18.25 -6.35 10.93
CA HIS A 95 18.34 -7.81 10.91
C HIS A 95 19.45 -8.21 9.95
N SER A 96 20.39 -9.00 10.45
CA SER A 96 21.23 -9.80 9.56
C SER A 96 21.19 -11.26 9.99
N SER A 97 21.61 -11.50 11.23
CA SER A 97 21.53 -12.79 11.92
C SER A 97 20.98 -12.65 13.34
N ASP A 98 21.09 -11.46 13.91
CA ASP A 98 20.49 -11.02 15.16
C ASP A 98 20.01 -9.57 15.01
N TRP A 99 19.35 -9.04 16.03
CA TRP A 99 18.91 -7.65 16.13
C TRP A 99 20.09 -6.76 16.49
N ASP A 100 20.49 -5.91 15.55
CA ASP A 100 21.62 -4.99 15.72
C ASP A 100 21.10 -3.55 15.82
N LEU A 101 21.56 -2.81 16.83
CA LEU A 101 21.14 -1.45 17.11
C LEU A 101 22.16 -0.45 16.57
N LYS A 102 21.69 0.51 15.78
CA LYS A 102 22.49 1.59 15.19
C LYS A 102 22.02 2.95 15.68
N SER A 103 22.97 3.84 15.96
CA SER A 103 22.70 5.25 16.28
C SER A 103 22.50 6.13 15.04
N SER A 104 22.74 5.59 13.84
CA SER A 104 22.57 6.27 12.56
C SER A 104 21.50 5.59 11.70
N GLU A 105 20.78 6.39 10.92
CA GLU A 105 19.75 5.91 10.01
C GLU A 105 20.31 4.79 9.12
N THR A 106 19.72 3.61 9.22
CA THR A 106 20.15 2.44 8.45
C THR A 106 18.92 1.85 7.79
N LYS A 107 18.92 1.85 6.46
CA LYS A 107 17.84 1.29 5.65
C LYS A 107 18.24 -0.09 5.14
N GLU A 108 17.33 -1.03 5.25
CA GLU A 108 17.47 -2.38 4.74
C GLU A 108 16.77 -2.49 3.39
N THR A 109 17.38 -3.19 2.43
CA THR A 109 16.70 -3.52 1.18
C THR A 109 15.80 -4.72 1.42
N VAL A 110 14.52 -4.58 1.10
CA VAL A 110 13.51 -5.63 1.27
C VAL A 110 12.76 -5.84 -0.03
N THR A 111 12.33 -7.08 -0.27
CA THR A 111 11.48 -7.39 -1.40
C THR A 111 10.02 -7.17 -1.04
N VAL A 112 9.33 -6.32 -1.81
CA VAL A 112 7.90 -6.04 -1.68
C VAL A 112 7.21 -6.43 -2.98
N ASP A 113 6.43 -7.52 -2.94
CA ASP A 113 5.78 -8.09 -4.14
C ASP A 113 6.85 -8.47 -5.20
N ASN A 114 6.92 -7.75 -6.33
CA ASN A 114 7.92 -7.94 -7.37
C ASN A 114 9.03 -6.86 -7.36
N LEU A 115 9.03 -5.97 -6.37
CA LEU A 115 10.01 -4.90 -6.22
C LEU A 115 11.12 -5.37 -5.27
N SER A 116 12.35 -5.45 -5.77
CA SER A 116 13.51 -5.86 -4.97
C SER A 116 14.33 -4.69 -4.42
N ASP A 117 13.89 -3.45 -4.66
CA ASP A 117 14.58 -2.20 -4.33
C ASP A 117 13.86 -1.40 -3.23
N ALA A 118 12.81 -1.96 -2.62
CA ALA A 118 12.12 -1.30 -1.51
C ALA A 118 13.06 -1.18 -0.30
N GLN A 119 12.93 -0.08 0.42
CA GLN A 119 13.74 0.23 1.59
C GLN A 119 12.87 0.12 2.84
N MET A 120 13.38 -0.56 3.86
CA MET A 120 12.76 -0.67 5.16
C MET A 120 13.63 0.01 6.20
N LEU A 121 13.02 0.86 7.02
CA LEU A 121 13.62 1.53 8.14
C LEU A 121 12.89 1.05 9.40
N THR A 122 13.64 0.57 10.39
CA THR A 122 13.07 0.21 11.70
C THR A 122 13.63 1.19 12.72
N GLU A 123 12.76 2.06 13.21
CA GLU A 123 13.04 3.04 14.24
C GLU A 123 12.57 2.51 15.59
N ALA A 124 13.34 2.80 16.63
CA ALA A 124 12.99 2.48 17.99
C ALA A 124 13.36 3.65 18.91
N GLN A 125 12.46 3.98 19.82
CA GLN A 125 12.60 5.10 20.72
C GLN A 125 11.92 4.77 22.05
N TYR A 126 12.61 5.00 23.16
CA TYR A 126 11.98 4.82 24.46
C TYR A 126 10.97 5.92 24.76
N ILE A 127 9.89 5.52 25.43
CA ILE A 127 8.84 6.41 25.94
C ILE A 127 8.73 6.21 27.44
N ASP A 128 8.69 7.35 28.14
CA ASP A 128 8.34 7.50 29.54
C ASP A 128 6.84 7.86 29.61
N ASP A 129 6.04 7.04 30.30
CA ASP A 129 4.58 7.20 30.40
C ASP A 129 4.18 7.85 31.73
N ASP A 130 4.93 7.60 32.82
CA ASP A 130 4.59 8.06 34.16
C ASP A 130 5.27 9.37 34.58
N GLY A 131 6.30 9.81 33.84
CA GLY A 131 7.04 11.04 34.10
C GLY A 131 7.82 11.02 35.42
N MET A 132 7.99 9.84 36.03
CA MET A 132 8.64 9.65 37.32
C MET A 132 9.75 8.58 37.24
N ASN A 133 11.00 9.06 37.37
CA ASN A 133 12.28 8.33 37.22
C ASN A 133 12.71 8.06 35.77
N ASP A 134 14.02 7.88 35.59
CA ASP A 134 14.63 7.36 34.35
C ASP A 134 14.26 5.88 34.08
N SER A 135 13.12 5.38 34.56
CA SER A 135 12.62 4.06 34.21
C SER A 135 11.89 4.14 32.89
N TYR A 136 12.45 3.46 31.90
CA TYR A 136 11.89 3.43 30.56
C TYR A 136 10.80 2.36 30.50
N ASP A 137 9.54 2.78 30.47
CA ASP A 137 8.36 1.91 30.53
C ASP A 137 8.15 1.13 29.23
N TYR A 138 8.28 1.82 28.10
CA TYR A 138 7.96 1.24 26.80
C TYR A 138 9.00 1.60 25.75
N LEU A 139 9.17 0.67 24.83
CA LEU A 139 9.86 0.91 23.58
C LEU A 139 8.85 1.11 22.45
N LYS A 140 8.82 2.31 21.86
CA LYS A 140 8.07 2.57 20.64
C LYS A 140 8.89 2.15 19.44
N ILE A 141 8.40 1.15 18.73
CA ILE A 141 8.97 0.65 17.49
C ILE A 141 8.12 1.17 16.33
N THR A 142 8.76 1.81 15.35
CA THR A 142 8.14 2.28 14.11
C THR A 142 8.86 1.65 12.92
N ILE A 143 8.14 0.89 12.11
CA ILE A 143 8.66 0.30 10.89
C ILE A 143 8.10 1.09 9.72
N VAL A 144 8.98 1.59 8.87
CA VAL A 144 8.66 2.32 7.65
C VAL A 144 9.15 1.52 6.46
N VAL A 145 8.29 1.30 5.48
CA VAL A 145 8.65 0.67 4.20
C VAL A 145 8.37 1.66 3.08
N GLU A 146 9.39 1.94 2.28
CA GLU A 146 9.41 2.92 1.20
C GLU A 146 9.73 2.22 -0.14
N TRP A 147 9.06 2.60 -1.21
CA TRP A 147 9.31 2.08 -2.56
C TRP A 147 9.00 3.13 -3.62
N SER A 148 9.56 2.96 -4.83
CA SER A 148 9.54 4.00 -5.87
C SER A 148 8.71 3.69 -7.12
N ASP A 149 8.06 2.52 -7.22
CA ASP A 149 7.25 2.11 -8.37
C ASP A 149 5.75 2.06 -8.03
N PRO A 150 4.84 2.72 -8.79
CA PRO A 150 5.05 3.63 -9.93
C PRO A 150 5.32 5.09 -9.54
N ALA A 151 5.38 5.38 -8.24
CA ALA A 151 5.79 6.67 -7.68
C ALA A 151 6.34 6.42 -6.26
N PRO A 152 7.03 7.40 -5.64
CA PRO A 152 7.44 7.29 -4.25
C PRO A 152 6.22 7.06 -3.34
N ASN A 153 6.23 5.95 -2.62
CA ASN A 153 5.19 5.57 -1.66
C ASN A 153 5.84 5.08 -0.37
N ARG A 154 5.07 5.19 0.71
CA ARG A 154 5.51 4.86 2.07
C ARG A 154 4.35 4.26 2.86
N VAL A 155 4.63 3.24 3.65
CA VAL A 155 3.77 2.77 4.74
C VAL A 155 4.54 2.78 6.04
N SER A 156 3.85 3.03 7.15
CA SER A 156 4.43 2.97 8.48
C SER A 156 3.52 2.23 9.45
N LEU A 157 4.09 1.34 10.24
CA LEU A 157 3.43 0.66 11.36
C LEU A 157 4.17 0.99 12.64
N THR A 158 3.42 1.28 13.70
CA THR A 158 3.99 1.62 15.01
C THR A 158 3.37 0.72 16.08
N SER A 159 4.19 0.23 17.01
CA SER A 159 3.75 -0.48 18.21
C SER A 159 4.56 -0.06 19.41
N LEU A 160 3.98 -0.22 20.59
CA LEU A 160 4.70 -0.18 21.86
C LEU A 160 5.04 -1.60 22.29
N VAL A 161 6.22 -1.78 22.85
CA VAL A 161 6.71 -3.04 23.45
C VAL A 161 7.22 -2.71 24.85
N GLY A 162 6.64 -3.31 25.88
CA GLY A 162 7.12 -3.17 27.25
C GLY A 162 8.06 -4.30 27.65
N PRO A 163 8.82 -4.15 28.74
CA PRO A 163 9.48 -5.27 29.39
C PRO A 163 8.43 -6.31 29.86
N PRO A 164 8.80 -7.60 29.96
CA PRO A 164 7.92 -8.66 30.45
C PRO A 164 7.53 -8.51 31.92
#